data_AF-A0A851Y0J6-F1
#
_entry.id   AF-A0A851Y0J6-F1
#
_cell.length_a   1.000
_cell.length_b   1.000
_cell.length_c   1.000
_cell.angle_alpha   90.00
_cell.angle_beta   90.00
_cell.angle_gamma   90.00
#
_symmetry.space_group_name_H-M   'P 1'
#
loop_
_entity.id
_entity.type
_entity.pdbx_description
1 polymer ?
#
loop_
_entity_poly.entity_id
_entity_poly.type
_entity_poly.pdbx_seq_one_letter_code
_entity_poly.pdbx_strand_id
1 'polypeptide(L)'
;IVFADFFIMNLILWGEGSSAAIPFGTLVAILALWFCISVPLTFIGAYFGFKKNAIEHPVRTNQIPRQIPEQSFYTKPLPGIIMGGILPFGCIFIQLFFILNSI
;
A
#
# COMPACT_ATOMS: atom_id res chain seq x y z
N ILE A 1 8.44 2.78 4.73
CA ILE A 1 8.65 3.09 3.30
C ILE A 1 8.00 4.42 2.95
N VAL A 2 6.66 4.54 3.00
CA VAL A 2 5.94 5.79 2.67
C VAL A 2 6.44 7.02 3.44
N PHE A 3 6.62 6.91 4.77
CA PHE A 3 7.12 8.04 5.57
C PHE A 3 8.57 8.45 5.21
N ALA A 4 9.41 7.50 4.81
CA ALA A 4 10.79 7.78 4.42
C ALA A 4 10.83 8.51 3.07
N ASP A 5 10.01 8.07 2.11
CA ASP A 5 9.86 8.72 0.80
C ASP A 5 9.36 10.17 0.96
N PHE A 6 8.33 10.35 1.78
CA PHE A 6 7.80 11.65 2.15
C PHE A 6 8.84 12.56 2.82
N PHE A 7 9.66 12.01 3.73
CA PHE A 7 10.71 12.75 4.41
C PHE A 7 11.81 13.20 3.44
N ILE A 8 12.25 12.32 2.53
CA ILE A 8 13.23 12.64 1.50
C ILE A 8 12.72 13.74 0.57
N MET A 9 11.47 13.62 0.11
CA MET A 9 10.83 14.68 -0.69
C MET A 9 10.78 16.00 0.07
N ASN A 10 10.39 15.98 1.35
CA ASN A 10 10.34 17.20 2.15
C ASN A 10 11.72 17.87 2.37
N LEU A 11 12.79 17.09 2.44
CA LEU A 11 14.17 17.63 2.49
C LEU A 11 14.54 18.38 1.21
N ILE A 12 14.15 17.86 0.04
CA ILE A 12 14.37 18.51 -1.26
C ILE A 12 13.58 19.82 -1.31
N LEU A 13 12.31 19.81 -0.89
CA LEU A 13 11.48 21.03 -0.86
C LEU A 13 12.04 22.12 0.06
N TRP A 14 12.65 21.74 1.19
CA TRP A 14 13.33 22.69 2.06
C TRP A 14 14.59 23.28 1.42
N GLY A 15 15.36 22.49 0.67
CA GLY A 15 16.53 22.97 -0.05
C GLY A 15 16.19 24.03 -1.11
N GLU A 16 15.07 23.86 -1.80
CA GLU A 16 14.55 24.80 -2.81
C GLU A 16 13.78 25.99 -2.21
N GLY A 17 13.65 26.08 -0.87
CA GLY A 17 12.89 27.14 -0.21
C GLY A 17 11.40 27.16 -0.60
N SER A 18 10.87 26.03 -1.04
CA SER A 18 9.51 25.93 -1.57
C SER A 18 8.47 26.21 -0.48
N SER A 19 7.44 27.01 -0.80
CA SER A 19 6.30 27.24 0.09
C SER A 19 5.49 25.97 0.41
N ALA A 20 5.72 24.89 -0.34
CA ALA A 20 5.14 23.57 -0.07
C ALA A 20 5.96 22.74 0.93
N ALA A 21 7.12 23.23 1.39
CA ALA A 21 7.93 22.55 2.37
C ALA A 21 7.25 22.55 3.75
N ILE A 22 7.11 21.37 4.32
CA ILE A 22 6.37 21.16 5.56
C ILE A 22 7.30 21.45 6.74
N PRO A 23 6.90 22.31 7.70
CA PRO A 23 7.73 22.60 8.86
C PRO A 23 7.95 21.36 9.73
N PHE A 24 9.06 21.36 10.47
CA PHE A 24 9.47 20.21 11.29
C PHE A 24 8.38 19.76 12.28
N GLY A 25 7.67 20.70 12.90
CA GLY A 25 6.62 20.40 13.87
C GLY A 25 5.48 19.56 13.26
N THR A 26 5.07 19.86 12.03
CA THR A 26 4.05 19.09 11.31
C THR A 26 4.53 17.70 10.92
N LEU A 27 5.81 17.52 10.58
CA LEU A 27 6.38 16.18 10.35
C LEU A 27 6.27 15.30 11.61
N VAL A 28 6.65 15.86 12.77
CA VAL A 28 6.55 15.16 14.06
C VAL A 28 5.09 14.89 14.43
N ALA A 29 4.19 15.84 14.19
CA ALA A 29 2.76 15.67 14.46
C ALA A 29 2.14 14.55 13.60
N ILE A 30 2.48 14.49 12.31
CA ILE A 30 2.00 13.43 11.40
C ILE A 30 2.54 12.07 11.84
N LEU A 31 3.83 11.99 12.20
CA LEU A 31 4.45 10.77 12.72
C LEU A 31 3.75 10.31 14.01
N ALA A 32 3.55 11.23 14.96
CA ALA A 32 2.89 10.95 16.22
C ALA A 32 1.45 10.48 16.03
N LEU A 33 0.68 11.15 15.18
CA LEU A 33 -0.69 10.76 14.84
C LEU A 33 -0.73 9.34 14.24
N TRP A 34 0.20 9.04 13.33
CA TRP A 34 0.28 7.72 12.71
C TRP A 34 0.55 6.61 13.73
N PHE A 35 1.50 6.81 14.65
CA PHE A 35 1.78 5.85 15.72
C PHE A 35 0.64 5.76 16.73
N CYS A 36 0.07 6.89 17.16
CA CYS A 36 -1.05 6.95 18.11
C CYS A 36 -2.29 6.21 17.62
N ILE A 37 -2.50 6.07 16.30
CA ILE A 37 -3.61 5.29 15.75
C ILE A 37 -3.20 3.84 15.50
N SER A 38 -2.05 3.62 14.86
CA SER A 38 -1.64 2.27 14.42
C SER A 38 -1.28 1.35 15.57
N VAL A 39 -0.61 1.87 16.60
CA VAL A 39 -0.17 1.07 17.76
C VAL A 39 -1.36 0.53 18.56
N PRO A 40 -2.33 1.34 19.02
CA PRO A 40 -3.46 0.77 19.75
C PRO A 40 -4.31 -0.14 18.88
N LEU A 41 -4.49 0.18 17.59
CA LEU A 41 -5.28 -0.66 16.69
C LEU A 41 -4.65 -2.04 16.48
N THR A 42 -3.32 -2.10 16.32
CA THR A 42 -2.59 -3.38 16.22
C THR A 42 -2.62 -4.15 17.53
N PHE A 43 -2.51 -3.46 18.67
CA PHE A 43 -2.58 -4.11 19.99
C PHE A 43 -3.97 -4.70 20.27
N ILE A 44 -5.03 -3.94 19.95
CA ILE A 44 -6.42 -4.40 20.03
C ILE A 44 -6.63 -5.60 19.10
N GLY A 45 -6.20 -5.50 17.85
CA GLY A 45 -6.31 -6.58 16.87
C GLY A 45 -5.57 -7.84 17.32
N ALA A 46 -4.37 -7.70 17.88
CA ALA A 46 -3.60 -8.81 18.43
C ALA A 46 -4.29 -9.43 19.65
N TYR A 47 -4.80 -8.62 20.58
CA TYR A 47 -5.53 -9.11 21.76
C TYR A 47 -6.75 -9.96 21.38
N PHE A 48 -7.57 -9.49 20.44
CA PHE A 48 -8.69 -10.26 19.92
C PHE A 48 -8.24 -11.49 19.11
N GLY A 49 -7.14 -11.38 18.37
CA GLY A 49 -6.53 -12.48 17.63
C GLY A 49 -6.08 -13.63 18.53
N PHE A 50 -5.40 -13.32 19.66
CA PHE A 50 -4.95 -14.32 20.63
C PHE A 50 -6.09 -14.96 21.42
N LYS A 51 -7.20 -14.24 21.62
CA LYS A 51 -8.39 -14.77 22.30
C LYS A 51 -9.23 -15.68 21.40
N LYS A 52 -9.04 -15.60 20.08
CA LYS A 52 -9.75 -16.45 19.13
C LYS A 52 -9.15 -17.87 19.17
N ASN A 53 -10.02 -18.88 19.15
CA ASN A 53 -9.59 -20.27 19.05
C ASN A 53 -8.69 -20.47 17.82
N ALA A 54 -7.68 -21.32 17.98
CA ALA A 54 -6.80 -21.71 16.88
C ALA A 54 -7.63 -22.20 15.69
N ILE A 55 -7.23 -21.83 14.48
CA ILE A 55 -7.93 -22.24 13.26
C ILE A 55 -7.72 -23.74 13.10
N GLU A 56 -8.72 -24.51 13.50
CA GLU A 56 -8.73 -25.95 13.27
C GLU A 56 -8.85 -26.20 11.77
N HIS A 57 -7.93 -27.01 11.25
CA HIS A 57 -8.02 -27.43 9.86
C HIS A 57 -9.19 -28.41 9.75
N PRO A 58 -10.17 -28.17 8.86
CA PRO A 58 -11.39 -28.96 8.78
C PRO A 58 -11.15 -30.42 8.32
N VAL A 59 -9.91 -30.76 7.97
CA VAL A 59 -9.50 -32.06 7.44
C VAL A 59 -8.11 -32.43 7.94
N ARG A 60 -7.85 -33.73 8.13
CA ARG A 60 -6.49 -34.23 8.41
C ARG A 60 -5.60 -33.93 7.20
N THR A 61 -4.47 -33.28 7.43
CA THR A 61 -3.50 -32.99 6.37
C THR A 61 -2.81 -34.29 5.96
N ASN A 62 -2.93 -34.68 4.69
CA ASN A 62 -2.15 -35.79 4.12
C ASN A 62 -0.69 -35.34 3.94
N GLN A 63 0.29 -36.21 4.21
CA GLN A 63 1.72 -35.88 4.07
C GLN A 63 2.18 -35.79 2.61
N ILE A 64 1.38 -36.28 1.66
CA ILE A 64 1.65 -36.14 0.23
C ILE A 64 1.15 -34.76 -0.21
N PRO A 65 2.04 -33.83 -0.63
CA PRO A 65 1.62 -32.54 -1.14
C PRO A 65 0.80 -32.74 -2.41
N ARG A 66 -0.44 -32.28 -2.40
CA ARG A 66 -1.30 -32.22 -3.58
C ARG A 66 -0.63 -31.37 -4.67
N GLN A 67 -0.69 -31.85 -5.91
CA GLN A 67 -0.21 -31.08 -7.06
C GLN A 67 -1.03 -29.79 -7.21
N ILE A 68 -0.35 -28.67 -7.45
CA ILE A 68 -1.00 -27.38 -7.68
C ILE A 68 -1.64 -27.44 -9.09
N PRO A 69 -2.96 -27.24 -9.22
CA PRO A 69 -3.61 -27.25 -10.53
C PRO A 69 -3.04 -26.13 -11.41
N GLU A 70 -3.00 -26.36 -12.72
CA GLU A 70 -2.55 -25.33 -13.65
C GLU A 70 -3.46 -24.09 -13.60
N GLN A 71 -2.86 -22.92 -13.38
CA GLN A 71 -3.58 -21.65 -13.35
C GLN A 71 -4.12 -21.29 -14.74
N SER A 72 -5.41 -20.90 -14.81
CA SER A 72 -6.01 -20.38 -16.04
C SER A 72 -5.27 -19.14 -16.54
N PHE A 73 -5.30 -18.91 -17.85
CA PHE A 73 -4.54 -17.84 -18.51
C PHE A 73 -4.76 -16.46 -17.86
N TYR A 74 -6.00 -16.09 -17.54
CA TYR A 74 -6.34 -14.78 -16.96
C TYR A 74 -5.91 -14.60 -15.50
N THR A 75 -5.68 -15.70 -14.77
CA THR A 75 -5.25 -15.65 -13.36
C THR A 75 -3.73 -15.53 -13.24
N LYS A 76 -3.00 -15.65 -14.35
CA LYS A 76 -1.55 -15.47 -14.36
C LYS A 76 -1.21 -14.00 -14.07
N PRO A 77 -0.06 -13.73 -13.43
CA PRO A 77 0.32 -12.37 -13.06
C PRO A 77 0.45 -11.45 -14.27
N LEU A 78 0.98 -11.92 -15.40
CA LEU A 78 1.18 -11.07 -16.59
C LEU A 78 -0.14 -10.51 -17.16
N PRO A 79 -1.16 -11.33 -17.49
CA PRO A 79 -2.42 -10.82 -17.99
C PRO A 79 -3.17 -9.97 -16.97
N GLY A 80 -3.11 -10.34 -15.68
CA GLY A 80 -3.74 -9.56 -14.60
C GLY A 80 -3.16 -8.15 -14.46
N ILE A 81 -1.83 -8.00 -14.57
CA ILE A 81 -1.16 -6.69 -14.52
C ILE A 81 -1.59 -5.81 -15.71
N ILE A 82 -1.65 -6.37 -16.92
CA ILE A 82 -2.03 -5.61 -18.12
C ILE A 82 -3.50 -5.16 -18.04
N MET A 83 -4.41 -6.08 -17.69
CA MET A 83 -5.83 -5.78 -17.59
C MET A 83 -6.14 -4.79 -16.47
N GLY A 84 -5.48 -4.93 -15.31
CA GLY A 84 -5.64 -4.02 -14.18
C GLY A 84 -5.00 -2.64 -14.41
N GLY A 85 -3.89 -2.59 -15.15
CA GLY A 85 -3.13 -1.37 -15.40
C GLY A 85 -3.70 -0.47 -16.49
N ILE A 86 -4.46 -1.01 -17.44
CA ILE A 86 -4.99 -0.24 -18.59
C ILE A 86 -5.95 0.88 -18.17
N LEU A 87 -6.80 0.62 -17.17
CA LEU A 87 -7.76 1.59 -16.64
C LEU A 87 -7.09 2.82 -15.99
N PRO A 88 -6.22 2.66 -14.96
CA PRO A 88 -5.54 3.79 -14.34
C PRO A 88 -4.57 4.49 -15.31
N PHE A 89 -3.91 3.74 -16.21
CA PHE A 89 -3.08 4.33 -17.26
C PHE A 89 -3.88 5.26 -18.17
N GLY A 90 -5.03 4.79 -18.68
CA GLY A 90 -5.90 5.60 -19.54
C GLY A 90 -6.42 6.86 -18.84
N CYS A 91 -6.82 6.73 -17.58
CA CYS A 91 -7.28 7.87 -16.77
C CYS A 91 -6.21 8.95 -16.64
N ILE A 92 -5.00 8.58 -16.24
CA ILE A 92 -3.87 9.52 -16.07
C ILE A 92 -3.43 10.09 -17.43
N PHE A 93 -3.39 9.28 -18.48
CA PHE A 93 -3.00 9.70 -19.83
C PHE A 93 -3.90 10.81 -20.36
N ILE A 94 -5.22 10.65 -20.23
CA ILE A 94 -6.19 11.67 -20.66
C ILE A 94 -6.00 12.95 -19.83
N GLN A 95 -5.81 12.82 -18.51
CA GLN A 95 -5.58 13.96 -17.63
C GLN A 95 -4.34 14.76 -18.04
N LEU A 96 -3.22 14.06 -18.31
CA LEU A 96 -1.97 14.67 -18.77
C LEU A 96 -2.11 15.31 -20.15
N PHE A 97 -2.83 14.68 -21.08
CA PHE A 97 -3.09 15.24 -22.40
C PHE A 97 -3.82 16.58 -22.33
N PHE A 98 -4.84 16.70 -21.46
CA PHE A 98 -5.53 17.97 -21.27
C PHE A 98 -4.62 19.04 -20.66
N ILE A 99 -3.82 18.68 -19.66
CA ILE A 99 -2.87 19.62 -19.03
C ILE A 99 -1.89 20.16 -20.08
N LEU A 100 -1.29 19.29 -20.88
CA LEU A 100 -0.29 19.67 -21.89
C LEU A 100 -0.85 20.50 -23.04
N ASN A 101 -2.12 20.30 -23.44
CA ASN A 101 -2.76 21.15 -24.46
C ASN A 101 -3.32 22.46 -23.89
N SER A 102 -3.47 22.56 -22.56
CA SER A 102 -3.98 23.77 -21.89
C SER A 102 -2.89 24.78 -21.50
N ILE A 103 -1.62 24.40 -21.70
CA ILE A 103 -0.42 25.24 -21.58
C ILE A 103 -0.05 25.73 -22.99
#